data_AF-A0A258BHG4-F1
#
_entry.id   AF-A0A258BHG4-F1
#
_cell.length_a   1.000
_cell.length_b   1.000
_cell.length_c   1.000
_cell.angle_alpha   90.00
_cell.angle_beta   90.00
_cell.angle_gamma   90.00
#
_symmetry.space_group_name_H-M   'P 1'
#
loop_
_entity.id
_entity.type
_entity.pdbx_description
1 polymer ?
#
loop_
_entity_poly.entity_id
_entity_poly.type
_entity_poly.pdbx_seq_one_letter_code
_entity_poly.pdbx_strand_id
1 'polypeptide(L)'
;MPTGRGQTAGHAHWVQWSPEGNRLYMVDLGHDEVRAYAFDAQTGRFGEPVSAFKTPTGAGPRHMAFSPDGQFAYVVTEYANTVITLRRHPDGTLSEVQTLSTLPADFKSKSFAAHIQIDRAGKVLYMTNRGHNSVAAFSIQPDGQLKPLQTLSTGGDWPRFFLLLEDERRLLVAHQRSNDIRTFHLSEDGTLTATDQKFALPKPVMIVPLR
;
A
#
# COMPACT_ATOMS: atom_id res chain seq x y z
N MET A 1 19.83 -19.48 -2.13
CA MET A 1 19.78 -18.53 -0.99
C MET A 1 18.59 -18.91 -0.12
N PRO A 2 18.73 -19.04 1.21
CA PRO A 2 17.65 -19.56 2.03
C PRO A 2 16.45 -18.59 2.01
N THR A 3 15.27 -19.14 1.77
CA THR A 3 13.99 -18.43 1.72
C THR A 3 13.75 -17.74 3.06
N GLY A 4 13.45 -16.44 3.03
CA GLY A 4 13.17 -15.67 4.23
C GLY A 4 11.98 -16.26 5.00
N ARG A 5 11.94 -16.06 6.33
CA ARG A 5 10.78 -16.42 7.17
C ARG A 5 9.48 -15.97 6.47
N GLY A 6 8.62 -16.93 6.11
CA GLY A 6 7.28 -16.67 5.55
C GLY A 6 7.04 -17.14 4.11
N GLN A 7 8.04 -17.68 3.41
CA GLN A 7 7.92 -18.10 2.00
C GLN A 7 7.61 -19.60 1.80
N THR A 8 7.23 -20.32 2.84
CA THR A 8 6.99 -21.77 2.78
C THR A 8 5.50 -22.13 2.75
N ALA A 9 4.61 -21.14 2.84
CA ALA A 9 3.15 -21.30 2.79
C ALA A 9 2.49 -19.98 2.37
N GLY A 10 1.25 -20.06 1.86
CA GLY A 10 0.49 -18.86 1.50
C GLY A 10 0.29 -17.92 2.68
N HIS A 11 0.46 -16.63 2.45
CA HIS A 11 0.29 -15.57 3.42
C HIS A 11 -0.52 -14.42 2.80
N ALA A 12 -1.83 -14.60 2.71
CA ALA A 12 -2.74 -13.56 2.28
C ALA A 12 -2.66 -12.35 3.24
N HIS A 13 -2.25 -11.20 2.71
CA HIS A 13 -2.03 -10.01 3.52
C HIS A 13 -2.97 -8.85 3.14
N TRP A 14 -3.61 -8.92 1.97
CA TRP A 14 -4.59 -7.93 1.54
C TRP A 14 -5.60 -8.52 0.56
N VAL A 15 -6.84 -8.03 0.62
CA VAL A 15 -7.85 -8.29 -0.39
C VAL A 15 -8.49 -6.98 -0.83
N GLN A 16 -8.74 -6.85 -2.13
CA GLN A 16 -9.35 -5.65 -2.71
C GLN A 16 -10.30 -6.07 -3.83
N TRP A 17 -11.53 -5.56 -3.80
CA TRP A 17 -12.44 -5.70 -4.93
C TRP A 17 -11.94 -4.90 -6.13
N SER A 18 -12.15 -5.43 -7.33
CA SER A 18 -12.09 -4.63 -8.54
C SER A 18 -13.09 -3.46 -8.44
N PRO A 19 -12.82 -2.30 -9.06
CA PRO A 19 -13.73 -1.16 -9.00
C PRO A 19 -15.17 -1.48 -9.43
N GLU A 20 -15.33 -2.41 -10.37
CA GLU A 20 -16.63 -2.89 -10.84
C GLU A 20 -17.25 -4.01 -9.97
N GLY A 21 -16.54 -4.51 -8.95
CA GLY A 21 -17.04 -5.49 -7.97
C GLY A 21 -17.18 -6.93 -8.47
N ASN A 22 -16.71 -7.25 -9.68
CA ASN A 22 -16.82 -8.58 -10.28
C ASN A 22 -15.60 -9.48 -10.07
N ARG A 23 -14.54 -8.98 -9.39
CA ARG A 23 -13.32 -9.73 -9.09
C ARG A 23 -12.77 -9.33 -7.74
N LEU A 24 -12.22 -10.29 -7.02
CA LEU A 24 -11.46 -10.06 -5.78
C LEU A 24 -9.98 -10.32 -6.06
N TYR A 25 -9.14 -9.32 -5.79
CA TYR A 25 -7.69 -9.45 -5.83
C TYR A 25 -7.18 -9.76 -4.42
N MET A 26 -6.36 -10.79 -4.29
CA MET A 26 -5.70 -11.19 -3.04
C MET A 26 -4.19 -11.07 -3.21
N VAL A 27 -3.56 -10.27 -2.34
CA VAL A 27 -2.11 -10.17 -2.28
C VAL A 27 -1.59 -11.27 -1.37
N ASP A 28 -0.85 -12.22 -1.96
CA ASP A 28 -0.20 -13.32 -1.24
C ASP A 28 1.29 -13.02 -1.07
N LEU A 29 1.62 -12.56 0.13
CA LEU A 29 2.99 -12.23 0.52
C LEU A 29 3.89 -13.46 0.47
N GLY A 30 3.36 -14.63 0.85
CA GLY A 30 4.14 -15.86 0.99
C GLY A 30 4.54 -16.49 -0.34
N HIS A 31 3.73 -16.29 -1.38
CA HIS A 31 3.98 -16.79 -2.74
C HIS A 31 4.49 -15.73 -3.71
N ASP A 32 4.78 -14.50 -3.23
CA ASP A 32 5.24 -13.38 -4.06
C ASP A 32 4.29 -13.08 -5.24
N GLU A 33 2.98 -13.14 -5.04
CA GLU A 33 2.01 -12.95 -6.11
C GLU A 33 0.73 -12.21 -5.70
N VAL A 34 0.02 -11.69 -6.71
CA VAL A 34 -1.36 -11.24 -6.61
C VAL A 34 -2.23 -12.24 -7.34
N ARG A 35 -3.20 -12.82 -6.65
CA ARG A 35 -4.22 -13.70 -7.23
C ARG A 35 -5.48 -12.91 -7.52
N ALA A 36 -6.20 -13.27 -8.58
CA ALA A 36 -7.52 -12.72 -8.87
C ALA A 36 -8.56 -13.85 -8.91
N TYR A 37 -9.69 -13.61 -8.26
CA TYR A 37 -10.85 -14.50 -8.24
C TYR A 37 -11.99 -13.80 -8.96
N ALA A 38 -12.56 -14.41 -10.00
CA ALA A 38 -13.82 -13.95 -10.55
C ALA A 38 -14.93 -14.12 -9.51
N PHE A 39 -15.87 -13.17 -9.44
CA PHE A 39 -16.98 -13.20 -8.50
C PHE A 39 -18.30 -12.99 -9.26
N ASP A 40 -19.21 -13.93 -9.06
CA ASP A 40 -20.57 -13.84 -9.57
C ASP A 40 -21.49 -13.34 -8.45
N ALA A 41 -21.94 -12.09 -8.57
CA ALA A 41 -22.83 -11.46 -7.60
C ALA A 41 -24.24 -12.06 -7.57
N GLN A 42 -24.68 -12.75 -8.63
CA GLN A 42 -26.01 -13.38 -8.68
C GLN A 42 -26.02 -14.68 -7.86
N THR A 43 -24.93 -15.45 -7.93
CA THR A 43 -24.81 -16.72 -7.21
C THR A 43 -24.04 -16.62 -5.90
N GLY A 44 -23.31 -15.52 -5.68
CA GLY A 44 -22.44 -15.30 -4.52
C GLY A 44 -21.19 -16.19 -4.52
N ARG A 45 -20.76 -16.68 -5.70
CA ARG A 45 -19.67 -17.66 -5.82
C ARG A 45 -18.42 -17.05 -6.43
N PHE A 46 -17.27 -17.54 -5.96
CA PHE A 46 -15.97 -17.29 -6.58
C PHE A 46 -15.65 -18.37 -7.61
N GLY A 47 -15.04 -17.96 -8.73
CA GLY A 47 -14.42 -18.86 -9.70
C GLY A 47 -13.02 -19.29 -9.27
N GLU A 48 -12.41 -20.17 -10.06
CA GLU A 48 -11.02 -20.59 -9.86
C GLU A 48 -10.05 -19.38 -9.93
N PRO A 49 -9.07 -19.29 -9.02
CA PRO A 49 -8.13 -18.18 -9.03
C PRO A 49 -7.16 -18.26 -10.20
N VAL A 50 -6.78 -17.09 -10.70
CA VAL A 50 -5.64 -16.91 -11.61
C VAL A 50 -4.52 -16.14 -10.92
N SER A 51 -3.27 -16.41 -11.29
CA SER A 51 -2.13 -15.57 -10.92
C SER A 51 -2.19 -14.29 -11.75
N ALA A 52 -2.76 -13.22 -11.19
CA ALA A 52 -2.88 -11.93 -11.86
C ALA A 52 -1.53 -11.24 -12.05
N PHE A 53 -0.59 -11.40 -11.11
CA PHE A 53 0.77 -10.91 -11.23
C PHE A 53 1.73 -11.66 -10.31
N LYS A 54 2.97 -11.88 -10.75
CA LYS A 54 4.06 -12.37 -9.89
C LYS A 54 5.07 -11.26 -9.67
N THR A 55 5.31 -10.93 -8.41
CA THR A 55 6.39 -10.04 -8.02
C THR A 55 7.74 -10.77 -8.09
N PRO A 56 8.87 -10.04 -8.11
CA PRO A 56 10.19 -10.65 -7.97
C PRO A 56 10.27 -11.53 -6.72
N THR A 57 10.94 -12.68 -6.82
CA THR A 57 11.11 -13.59 -5.69
C THR A 57 11.73 -12.88 -4.50
N GLY A 58 11.06 -12.97 -3.35
CA GLY A 58 11.43 -12.31 -2.11
C GLY A 58 11.06 -10.85 -1.98
N ALA A 59 10.24 -10.31 -2.88
CA ALA A 59 9.71 -8.97 -2.74
C ALA A 59 8.71 -8.85 -1.57
N GLY A 60 7.89 -9.88 -1.34
CA GLY A 60 6.89 -9.91 -0.29
C GLY A 60 5.78 -8.88 -0.51
N PRO A 61 4.94 -9.01 -1.55
CA PRO A 61 3.84 -8.08 -1.79
C PRO A 61 2.88 -8.07 -0.60
N ARG A 62 2.40 -6.89 -0.20
CA ARG A 62 1.72 -6.73 1.09
C ARG A 62 0.31 -6.18 0.96
N HIS A 63 0.18 -4.93 0.52
CA HIS A 63 -1.09 -4.26 0.29
C HIS A 63 -1.15 -3.76 -1.16
N MET A 64 -2.34 -3.44 -1.65
CA MET A 64 -2.52 -2.82 -2.96
C MET A 64 -3.62 -1.76 -2.96
N ALA A 65 -3.55 -0.85 -3.93
CA ALA A 65 -4.59 0.12 -4.22
C ALA A 65 -4.87 0.18 -5.73
N PHE A 66 -6.11 0.48 -6.11
CA PHE A 66 -6.46 0.80 -7.49
C PHE A 66 -6.53 2.31 -7.68
N SER A 67 -6.12 2.76 -8.86
CA SER A 67 -6.51 4.08 -9.38
C SER A 67 -8.04 4.21 -9.44
N PRO A 68 -8.61 5.42 -9.30
CA PRO A 68 -10.06 5.62 -9.29
C PRO A 68 -10.78 5.11 -10.55
N ASP A 69 -10.13 5.17 -11.71
CA ASP A 69 -10.66 4.65 -12.98
C ASP A 69 -10.46 3.13 -13.15
N GLY A 70 -9.72 2.49 -12.24
CA GLY A 70 -9.43 1.07 -12.25
C GLY A 70 -8.42 0.61 -13.28
N GLN A 71 -7.78 1.49 -14.05
CA GLN A 71 -6.84 1.09 -15.10
C GLN A 71 -5.48 0.64 -14.56
N PHE A 72 -5.11 1.16 -13.40
CA PHE A 72 -3.85 0.86 -12.73
C PHE A 72 -4.06 0.31 -11.32
N ALA A 73 -3.19 -0.61 -10.94
CA ALA A 73 -3.01 -1.09 -9.58
C ALA A 73 -1.60 -0.75 -9.09
N TYR A 74 -1.47 -0.51 -7.79
CA TYR A 74 -0.20 -0.22 -7.14
C TYR A 74 -0.01 -1.21 -6.01
N VAL A 75 1.09 -1.96 -6.04
CA VAL A 75 1.40 -2.98 -5.04
C VAL A 75 2.64 -2.58 -4.28
N VAL A 76 2.54 -2.51 -2.95
CA VAL A 76 3.70 -2.33 -2.08
C VAL A 76 4.33 -3.68 -1.75
N THR A 77 5.65 -3.74 -1.79
CA THR A 77 6.45 -4.91 -1.42
C THR A 77 7.14 -4.68 -0.08
N GLU A 78 6.80 -5.49 0.92
CA GLU A 78 7.26 -5.36 2.31
C GLU A 78 8.77 -5.55 2.41
N TYR A 79 9.31 -6.58 1.77
CA TYR A 79 10.71 -6.98 1.95
C TYR A 79 11.64 -6.25 1.00
N ALA A 80 11.21 -6.01 -0.25
CA ALA A 80 11.99 -5.25 -1.22
C ALA A 80 11.90 -3.73 -1.03
N ASN A 81 10.96 -3.22 -0.21
CA ASN A 81 10.71 -1.79 -0.02
C ASN A 81 10.47 -1.06 -1.36
N THR A 82 9.70 -1.67 -2.26
CA THR A 82 9.31 -1.07 -3.54
C THR A 82 7.80 -0.86 -3.63
N VAL A 83 7.42 0.05 -4.55
CA VAL A 83 6.06 0.12 -5.08
C VAL A 83 6.11 -0.25 -6.56
N ILE A 84 5.25 -1.19 -6.96
CA ILE A 84 5.11 -1.68 -8.33
C ILE A 84 3.82 -1.11 -8.90
N THR A 85 3.93 -0.34 -9.97
CA THR A 85 2.81 0.13 -10.79
C THR A 85 2.48 -0.94 -11.82
N LEU A 86 1.22 -1.35 -11.84
CA LEU A 86 0.70 -2.39 -12.72
C LEU A 86 -0.44 -1.84 -13.56
N ARG A 87 -0.47 -2.16 -14.85
CA ARG A 87 -1.62 -1.94 -15.73
C ARG A 87 -2.56 -3.13 -15.62
N ARG A 88 -3.85 -2.85 -15.46
CA ARG A 88 -4.90 -3.86 -15.35
C ARG A 88 -5.49 -4.19 -16.72
N HIS A 89 -5.68 -5.48 -16.96
CA HIS A 89 -6.33 -5.99 -18.17
C HIS A 89 -7.77 -6.43 -17.90
N PRO A 90 -8.65 -6.46 -18.92
CA PRO A 90 -10.07 -6.86 -18.75
C PRO A 90 -10.27 -8.28 -18.21
N ASP A 91 -9.32 -9.19 -18.49
CA ASP A 91 -9.34 -10.56 -17.98
C ASP A 91 -8.94 -10.67 -16.50
N GLY A 92 -8.56 -9.56 -15.89
CA GLY A 92 -8.15 -9.46 -14.50
C GLY A 92 -6.65 -9.63 -14.26
N THR A 93 -5.86 -9.95 -15.30
CA THR A 93 -4.40 -10.00 -15.20
C THR A 93 -3.81 -8.60 -15.08
N LEU A 94 -2.57 -8.51 -14.60
CA LEU A 94 -1.86 -7.27 -14.41
C LEU A 94 -0.47 -7.36 -15.05
N SER A 95 -0.01 -6.28 -15.68
CA SER A 95 1.34 -6.19 -16.26
C SER A 95 2.12 -5.04 -15.65
N GLU A 96 3.39 -5.27 -15.33
CA GLU A 96 4.26 -4.23 -14.78
C GLU A 96 4.46 -3.06 -15.75
N VAL A 97 4.39 -1.85 -15.20
CA VAL A 97 4.71 -0.58 -15.89
C VAL A 97 5.97 0.03 -15.30
N GLN A 98 6.11 0.03 -13.97
CA GLN A 98 7.20 0.69 -13.28
C GLN A 98 7.39 0.06 -11.89
N THR A 99 8.64 0.00 -11.43
CA THR A 99 8.98 -0.31 -10.04
C THR A 99 9.87 0.79 -9.47
N LEU A 100 9.54 1.33 -8.30
CA LEU A 100 10.33 2.35 -7.61
C LEU A 100 10.67 1.94 -6.18
N SER A 101 11.83 2.40 -5.69
CA SER A 101 12.15 2.37 -4.27
C SER A 101 11.21 3.28 -3.50
N THR A 102 10.80 2.83 -2.31
CA THR A 102 10.02 3.61 -1.33
C THR A 102 10.90 4.35 -0.33
N LEU A 103 12.22 4.18 -0.45
CA LEU A 103 13.23 4.71 0.46
C LEU A 103 14.16 5.70 -0.27
N PRO A 104 14.70 6.70 0.45
CA PRO A 104 15.81 7.51 -0.04
C PRO A 104 17.00 6.65 -0.47
N ALA A 105 17.70 7.07 -1.52
CA ALA A 105 18.79 6.28 -2.12
C ALA A 105 19.96 6.01 -1.16
N ASP A 106 20.17 6.90 -0.20
CA ASP A 106 21.22 6.86 0.81
C ASP A 106 20.85 6.04 2.06
N PHE A 107 19.58 5.65 2.24
CA PHE A 107 19.18 4.85 3.39
C PHE A 107 19.57 3.38 3.23
N LYS A 108 20.39 2.85 4.15
CA LYS A 108 20.94 1.48 4.09
C LYS A 108 20.51 0.56 5.23
N SER A 109 19.78 1.06 6.22
CA SER A 109 19.32 0.25 7.34
C SER A 109 18.07 -0.57 6.99
N LYS A 110 17.69 -1.49 7.88
CA LYS A 110 16.53 -2.36 7.66
C LYS A 110 15.24 -1.55 7.64
N SER A 111 14.43 -1.75 6.61
CA SER A 111 13.08 -1.19 6.50
C SER A 111 12.10 -2.22 5.93
N PHE A 112 10.82 -2.00 6.21
CA PHE A 112 9.71 -2.79 5.70
C PHE A 112 8.52 -1.91 5.32
N ALA A 113 8.26 -1.78 4.02
CA ALA A 113 7.10 -1.03 3.53
C ALA A 113 5.78 -1.68 4.03
N ALA A 114 4.73 -0.88 4.25
CA ALA A 114 3.55 -1.31 4.97
C ALA A 114 2.22 -0.95 4.29
N HIS A 115 1.52 0.09 4.75
CA HIS A 115 0.24 0.47 4.19
C HIS A 115 0.41 1.33 2.94
N ILE A 116 -0.58 1.32 2.06
CA ILE A 116 -0.66 2.10 0.82
C ILE A 116 -2.11 2.58 0.65
N GLN A 117 -2.28 3.84 0.25
CA GLN A 117 -3.58 4.43 -0.09
C GLN A 117 -3.36 5.51 -1.15
N ILE A 118 -4.36 5.71 -2.01
CA ILE A 118 -4.39 6.80 -3.00
C ILE A 118 -5.48 7.78 -2.57
N ASP A 119 -5.25 9.06 -2.81
CA ASP A 119 -6.29 10.07 -2.62
C ASP A 119 -7.49 9.85 -3.56
N ARG A 120 -8.64 10.38 -3.19
CA ARG A 120 -9.90 10.22 -3.94
C ARG A 120 -9.80 10.73 -5.37
N ALA A 121 -8.95 11.73 -5.61
CA ALA A 121 -8.72 12.31 -6.92
C ALA A 121 -7.78 11.49 -7.81
N GLY A 122 -7.09 10.48 -7.28
CA GLY A 122 -6.13 9.67 -8.03
C GLY A 122 -4.85 10.42 -8.42
N LYS A 123 -4.48 11.47 -7.67
CA LYS A 123 -3.32 12.32 -7.94
C LYS A 123 -2.11 11.96 -7.09
N VAL A 124 -2.31 11.44 -5.87
CA VAL A 124 -1.21 11.17 -4.93
C VAL A 124 -1.40 9.82 -4.25
N LEU A 125 -0.33 9.04 -4.26
CA LEU A 125 -0.22 7.77 -3.55
C LEU A 125 0.66 7.97 -2.31
N TYR A 126 0.17 7.51 -1.16
CA TYR A 126 0.88 7.54 0.11
C TYR A 126 1.18 6.12 0.58
N MET A 127 2.32 5.94 1.21
CA MET A 127 2.69 4.67 1.84
C MET A 127 3.63 4.84 3.03
N THR A 128 3.69 3.85 3.92
CA THR A 128 4.52 3.92 5.13
C THR A 128 5.67 2.91 5.11
N ASN A 129 6.83 3.31 5.64
CA ASN A 129 8.00 2.46 5.81
C ASN A 129 8.32 2.24 7.30
N ARG A 130 8.29 0.99 7.77
CA ARG A 130 8.66 0.62 9.15
C ARG A 130 10.18 0.43 9.24
N GLY A 131 10.84 1.08 10.18
CA GLY A 131 12.31 1.08 10.30
C GLY A 131 12.90 2.39 9.80
N HIS A 132 12.63 2.79 8.56
CA HIS A 132 12.88 4.18 8.13
C HIS A 132 11.91 5.16 8.81
N ASN A 133 10.75 4.67 9.25
CA ASN A 133 9.74 5.38 10.03
C ASN A 133 9.21 6.64 9.31
N SER A 134 8.88 6.50 8.03
CA SER A 134 8.41 7.58 7.17
C SER A 134 7.07 7.30 6.50
N VAL A 135 6.41 8.37 6.04
CA VAL A 135 5.47 8.32 4.91
C VAL A 135 6.23 8.72 3.64
N ALA A 136 6.12 7.92 2.59
CA ALA A 136 6.53 8.29 1.24
C ALA A 136 5.28 8.64 0.43
N ALA A 137 5.30 9.78 -0.24
CA ALA A 137 4.25 10.26 -1.13
C ALA A 137 4.78 10.32 -2.57
N PHE A 138 3.95 9.92 -3.52
CA PHE A 138 4.23 9.92 -4.96
C PHE A 138 3.10 10.59 -5.71
N SER A 139 3.42 11.49 -6.64
CA SER A 139 2.44 11.99 -7.61
C SER A 139 2.18 10.93 -8.68
N ILE A 140 0.91 10.71 -9.00
CA ILE A 140 0.45 9.79 -10.02
C ILE A 140 0.35 10.55 -11.35
N GLN A 141 1.05 10.04 -12.37
CA GLN A 141 1.04 10.60 -13.71
C GLN A 141 -0.14 10.04 -14.53
N PRO A 142 -0.54 10.69 -15.64
CA PRO A 142 -1.67 10.25 -16.46
C PRO A 142 -1.55 8.82 -17.03
N ASP A 143 -0.33 8.31 -17.18
CA ASP A 143 -0.05 6.96 -17.65
C ASP A 143 0.09 5.93 -16.51
N GLY A 144 -0.31 6.33 -15.29
CA GLY A 144 -0.26 5.54 -14.07
C GLY A 144 1.10 5.55 -13.39
N GLN A 145 2.17 6.03 -14.02
CA GLN A 145 3.51 6.05 -13.42
C GLN A 145 3.56 6.96 -12.18
N LEU A 146 4.49 6.64 -11.29
CA LEU A 146 4.73 7.38 -10.07
C LEU A 146 5.95 8.29 -10.22
N LYS A 147 5.87 9.49 -9.65
CA LYS A 147 7.03 10.37 -9.42
C LYS A 147 7.13 10.69 -7.93
N PRO A 148 8.31 10.56 -7.31
CA PRO A 148 8.49 10.95 -5.90
C PRO A 148 8.04 12.38 -5.66
N LEU A 149 7.21 12.56 -4.63
CA LEU A 149 6.71 13.88 -4.21
C LEU A 149 7.34 14.29 -2.88
N GLN A 150 7.31 13.39 -1.89
CA GLN A 150 7.82 13.68 -0.55
C GLN A 150 8.23 12.39 0.16
N THR A 151 9.23 12.49 1.03
CA THR A 151 9.44 11.50 2.09
C THR A 151 9.53 12.26 3.41
N LEU A 152 8.64 11.94 4.35
CA LEU A 152 8.50 12.66 5.60
C LEU A 152 8.64 11.70 6.79
N SER A 153 9.47 12.06 7.77
CA SER A 153 9.53 11.34 9.05
C SER A 153 8.18 11.37 9.75
N THR A 154 7.76 10.22 10.26
CA THR A 154 6.50 10.11 11.01
C THR A 154 6.66 10.47 12.48
N GLY A 155 7.89 10.67 12.95
CA GLY A 155 8.21 11.02 14.34
C GLY A 155 7.98 9.90 15.39
N GLY A 156 7.30 8.80 15.05
CA GLY A 156 7.11 7.62 15.89
C GLY A 156 7.82 6.38 15.34
N ASP A 157 7.68 5.24 16.03
CA ASP A 157 8.34 3.99 15.65
C ASP A 157 7.36 2.96 15.08
N TRP A 158 7.73 2.39 13.93
CA TRP A 158 7.01 1.30 13.26
C TRP A 158 5.62 1.72 12.74
N PRO A 159 5.53 2.71 11.83
CA PRO A 159 4.28 3.15 11.21
C PRO A 159 3.69 2.02 10.36
N ARG A 160 2.72 1.29 10.92
CA ARG A 160 2.16 0.07 10.29
C ARG A 160 0.95 0.36 9.42
N PHE A 161 0.26 1.45 9.71
CA PHE A 161 -0.96 1.87 9.02
C PHE A 161 -1.08 3.39 9.10
N PHE A 162 -1.78 3.97 8.14
CA PHE A 162 -2.25 5.34 8.22
C PHE A 162 -3.69 5.43 7.72
N LEU A 163 -4.41 6.46 8.18
CA LEU A 163 -5.72 6.81 7.68
C LEU A 163 -5.64 8.19 7.02
N LEU A 164 -5.98 8.26 5.74
CA LEU A 164 -6.13 9.52 5.01
C LEU A 164 -7.56 10.06 5.19
N LEU A 165 -7.66 11.27 5.75
CA LEU A 165 -8.88 12.01 6.03
C LEU A 165 -8.86 13.30 5.20
N GLU A 166 -9.20 13.16 3.91
CA GLU A 166 -9.07 14.25 2.92
C GLU A 166 -9.97 15.45 3.25
N ASP A 167 -11.19 15.19 3.71
CA ASP A 167 -12.20 16.22 3.98
C ASP A 167 -11.76 17.08 5.18
N GLU A 168 -11.06 16.47 6.14
CA GLU A 168 -10.43 17.14 7.28
C GLU A 168 -9.02 17.67 6.99
N ARG A 169 -8.50 17.43 5.78
CA ARG A 169 -7.11 17.72 5.38
C ARG A 169 -6.09 17.17 6.39
N ARG A 170 -6.25 15.90 6.76
CA ARG A 170 -5.34 15.20 7.69
C ARG A 170 -4.94 13.82 7.22
N LEU A 171 -3.79 13.38 7.73
CA LEU A 171 -3.37 11.99 7.72
C LEU A 171 -2.97 11.57 9.14
N LEU A 172 -3.49 10.43 9.60
CA LEU A 172 -3.18 9.87 10.91
C LEU A 172 -2.29 8.65 10.74
N VAL A 173 -1.14 8.60 11.40
CA VAL A 173 -0.21 7.45 11.34
C VAL A 173 -0.26 6.68 12.64
N ALA A 174 -0.47 5.37 12.56
CA ALA A 174 -0.44 4.44 13.70
C ALA A 174 0.95 3.81 13.87
N HIS A 175 1.59 4.09 15.00
CA HIS A 175 2.92 3.60 15.35
C HIS A 175 2.85 2.40 16.29
N GLN A 176 3.12 1.22 15.75
CA GLN A 176 2.97 -0.04 16.49
C GLN A 176 3.92 -0.12 17.71
N ARG A 177 5.14 0.41 17.61
CA ARG A 177 6.18 0.21 18.64
C ARG A 177 6.31 1.37 19.60
N SER A 178 6.03 2.59 19.18
CA SER A 178 6.03 3.76 20.07
C SER A 178 4.70 3.99 20.79
N ASN A 179 3.68 3.17 20.52
CA ASN A 179 2.36 3.23 21.18
C ASN A 179 1.69 4.59 21.02
N ASP A 180 1.68 5.11 19.80
CA ASP A 180 1.02 6.38 19.51
C ASP A 180 0.39 6.45 18.12
N ILE A 181 -0.55 7.38 17.99
CA ILE A 181 -1.03 7.91 16.72
C ILE A 181 -0.57 9.35 16.61
N ARG A 182 -0.03 9.74 15.45
CA ARG A 182 0.31 11.15 15.16
C ARG A 182 -0.45 11.66 13.95
N THR A 183 -0.68 12.97 13.93
CA THR A 183 -1.40 13.61 12.83
C THR A 183 -0.49 14.50 11.97
N PHE A 184 -0.83 14.57 10.70
CA PHE A 184 -0.16 15.36 9.68
C PHE A 184 -1.21 16.21 8.98
N HIS A 185 -0.89 17.46 8.67
CA HIS A 185 -1.71 18.28 7.79
C HIS A 185 -1.49 17.86 6.34
N LEU A 186 -2.57 17.77 5.57
CA LEU A 186 -2.58 17.51 4.14
C LEU A 186 -2.73 18.82 3.35
N SER A 187 -1.68 19.18 2.62
CA SER A 187 -1.65 20.31 1.71
C SER A 187 -2.45 20.02 0.42
N GLU A 188 -2.81 21.08 -0.31
CA GLU A 188 -3.53 20.97 -1.59
C GLU A 188 -2.74 20.27 -2.68
N ASP A 189 -1.42 20.36 -2.64
CA ASP A 189 -0.50 19.66 -3.55
C ASP A 189 -0.25 18.20 -3.14
N GLY A 190 -0.88 17.74 -2.05
CA GLY A 190 -0.73 16.40 -1.48
C GLY A 190 0.54 16.20 -0.64
N THR A 191 1.30 17.26 -0.36
CA THR A 191 2.38 17.16 0.63
C THR A 191 1.83 17.13 2.05
N LEU A 192 2.62 16.54 2.96
CA LEU A 192 2.30 16.41 4.37
C LEU A 192 3.20 17.33 5.19
N THR A 193 2.64 17.91 6.25
CA THR A 193 3.41 18.60 7.29
C THR A 193 3.08 18.02 8.66
N ALA A 194 4.09 17.73 9.47
CA ALA A 194 3.89 17.22 10.82
C ALA A 194 3.13 18.23 11.67
N THR A 195 2.29 17.72 12.57
CA THR A 195 1.62 18.53 13.60
C THR A 195 2.16 18.14 14.98
N ASP A 196 1.84 18.95 15.99
CA ASP A 196 2.15 18.62 17.39
C ASP A 196 1.15 17.64 18.02
N GLN A 197 0.12 17.21 17.28
CA GLN A 197 -0.92 16.33 17.82
C GLN A 197 -0.46 14.86 17.85
N LYS A 198 -0.49 14.30 19.06
CA LYS A 198 -0.17 12.90 19.37
C LYS A 198 -1.20 12.33 20.33
N PHE A 199 -1.61 11.08 20.09
CA PHE A 199 -2.48 10.31 20.97
C PHE A 199 -1.74 9.06 21.44
N ALA A 200 -1.67 8.85 22.76
CA ALA A 200 -1.14 7.60 23.29
C ALA A 200 -2.16 6.48 23.07
N LEU A 201 -1.73 5.39 22.44
CA LEU A 201 -2.56 4.22 22.20
C LEU A 201 -1.66 2.99 22.17
N PRO A 202 -1.91 1.93 22.95
CA PRO A 202 -1.08 0.73 22.89
C PRO A 202 -1.14 0.04 21.53
N LYS A 203 0.03 -0.14 20.89
CA LYS A 203 0.25 -0.91 19.65
C LYS A 203 -0.83 -0.72 18.56
N PRO A 204 -1.13 0.52 18.12
CA PRO A 204 -2.09 0.74 17.05
C PRO A 204 -1.53 0.19 15.75
N VAL A 205 -2.34 -0.59 15.04
CA VAL A 205 -1.94 -1.23 13.78
C VAL A 205 -2.95 -1.03 12.66
N MET A 206 -4.09 -0.41 12.96
CA MET A 206 -5.16 -0.08 12.01
C MET A 206 -6.01 1.05 12.62
N ILE A 207 -6.45 1.98 11.78
CA ILE A 207 -7.41 3.02 12.15
C ILE A 207 -8.53 2.97 11.12
N VAL A 208 -9.77 2.88 11.57
CA VAL A 208 -10.95 2.92 10.71
C VAL A 208 -11.86 4.05 11.16
N PRO A 209 -12.37 4.90 10.26
CA PRO A 209 -13.36 5.90 10.62
C PRO A 209 -14.68 5.20 10.99
N LEU A 210 -15.33 5.67 12.06
CA LEU A 210 -16.69 5.29 12.36
C LEU A 210 -17.62 6.03 11.40
N ARG A 211 -18.54 5.31 10.77
CA ARG A 211 -19.62 5.89 9.96
C ARG A 211 -20.84 6.11 10.84
#